data_AF-A0A2D8RAN1-F1
#
_entry.id   AF-A0A2D8RAN1-F1
#
_cell.length_a   1.000
_cell.length_b   1.000
_cell.length_c   1.000
_cell.angle_alpha   90.00
_cell.angle_beta   90.00
_cell.angle_gamma   90.00
#
_symmetry.space_group_name_H-M   'P 1'
#
loop_
_entity.id
_entity.type
_entity.pdbx_description
1 polymer ?
#
loop_
_entity_poly.entity_id
_entity_poly.type
_entity_poly.pdbx_seq_one_letter_code
_entity_poly.pdbx_strand_id
1 'polypeptide(L)'
;MQTTDKFPGRLTLIAVIFALINCVFQGFSGASILLLFVFTLSVFCCAKLMVSMQKLADVAPLETASLRFFLTVLGLIFVAIATFSYSYLFGVYFALIAALYVISPQDRDWLSGRTRIVMHDNRVEYRAV
;
A
#
# COMPACT_ATOMS: atom_id res chain seq x y z
N MET A 1 -10.63 5.44 10.70
CA MET A 1 -9.53 6.37 10.37
C MET A 1 -9.58 6.65 8.87
N GLN A 2 -9.97 7.85 8.46
CA GLN A 2 -9.98 8.24 7.03
C GLN A 2 -8.57 8.31 6.46
N THR A 3 -8.33 7.55 5.39
CA THR A 3 -7.13 7.63 4.54
C THR A 3 -7.37 8.63 3.40
N THR A 4 -6.34 9.40 3.06
CA THR A 4 -6.45 10.41 1.98
C THR A 4 -6.02 9.82 0.62
N ASP A 5 -6.27 10.55 -0.46
CA ASP A 5 -5.93 10.13 -1.84
C ASP A 5 -4.43 9.94 -2.10
N LYS A 6 -3.57 10.38 -1.15
CA LYS A 6 -2.11 10.19 -1.17
C LYS A 6 -1.68 8.79 -0.67
N PHE A 7 -2.52 8.09 0.08
CA PHE A 7 -2.22 6.76 0.65
C PHE A 7 -1.84 5.72 -0.42
N PRO A 8 -2.58 5.58 -1.54
CA PRO A 8 -2.22 4.62 -2.58
C PRO A 8 -0.87 4.93 -3.22
N GLY A 9 -0.56 6.22 -3.45
CA GLY A 9 0.71 6.63 -4.02
C GLY A 9 1.89 6.31 -3.10
N ARG A 10 1.75 6.57 -1.79
CA ARG A 10 2.82 6.29 -0.79
C ARG A 10 3.07 4.80 -0.61
N LEU A 11 2.01 3.98 -0.54
CA LEU A 11 2.14 2.52 -0.44
C LEU A 11 2.81 1.92 -1.68
N THR A 12 2.42 2.42 -2.86
CA THR A 12 2.99 1.99 -4.15
C THR A 12 4.45 2.38 -4.26
N LEU A 13 4.87 3.55 -3.77
CA LEU A 13 6.28 3.95 -3.76
C LEU A 13 7.15 3.00 -2.95
N ILE A 14 6.69 2.59 -1.76
CA ILE A 14 7.39 1.59 -0.94
C ILE A 14 7.44 0.24 -1.69
N ALA A 15 6.36 -0.13 -2.37
CA ALA A 15 6.31 -1.35 -3.16
C ALA A 15 7.31 -1.33 -4.33
N VAL A 16 7.42 -0.21 -5.04
CA VAL A 16 8.41 -0.03 -6.12
C VAL A 16 9.83 -0.17 -5.58
N ILE A 17 10.14 0.44 -4.43
CA ILE A 17 11.47 0.31 -3.80
C ILE A 17 11.79 -1.15 -3.50
N PHE A 18 10.85 -1.89 -2.91
CA PHE A 18 11.01 -3.32 -2.63
C PHE A 18 11.21 -4.15 -3.90
N ALA A 19 10.42 -3.89 -4.94
CA ALA A 19 10.56 -4.57 -6.22
C ALA A 19 11.89 -4.26 -6.91
N LEU A 20 12.35 -3.01 -6.84
CA LEU A 20 13.66 -2.60 -7.39
C LEU A 20 14.81 -3.27 -6.65
N ILE A 21 14.78 -3.30 -5.32
CA ILE A 21 15.77 -4.01 -4.51
C ILE A 21 15.81 -5.48 -4.92
N ASN A 22 14.64 -6.11 -5.10
CA ASN A 22 14.57 -7.50 -5.56
C ASN A 22 15.16 -7.68 -6.96
N CYS A 23 14.91 -6.76 -7.91
CA CYS A 23 15.51 -6.79 -9.23
C CYS A 23 17.05 -6.68 -9.18
N VAL A 24 17.60 -5.93 -8.23
CA VAL A 24 19.06 -5.84 -8.04
C VAL A 24 19.63 -7.16 -7.53
N PHE A 25 18.96 -7.82 -6.56
CA PHE A 25 19.44 -9.08 -5.98
C PHE A 25 19.22 -10.31 -6.87
N GLN A 26 18.08 -10.38 -7.58
CA GLN A 26 17.76 -11.50 -8.49
C GLN A 26 18.27 -11.27 -9.93
N GLY A 27 18.76 -10.07 -10.24
CA GLY A 27 19.18 -9.66 -11.57
C GLY A 27 18.03 -9.12 -12.43
N PHE A 28 18.39 -8.25 -13.37
CA PHE A 28 17.45 -7.65 -14.32
C PHE A 28 17.13 -8.62 -15.46
N SER A 29 16.11 -9.45 -15.24
CA SER A 29 15.53 -10.33 -16.26
C SER A 29 14.15 -9.83 -16.68
N GLY A 30 13.66 -10.27 -17.84
CA GLY A 30 12.28 -9.98 -18.26
C GLY A 30 11.24 -10.45 -17.24
N ALA A 31 11.50 -11.56 -16.54
CA ALA A 31 10.68 -12.01 -15.42
C ALA A 31 10.71 -10.99 -14.28
N SER A 32 11.89 -10.55 -13.84
CA SER A 32 12.06 -9.54 -12.76
C SER A 32 11.33 -8.22 -13.08
N ILE A 33 11.36 -7.78 -14.33
CA ILE A 33 10.65 -6.58 -14.79
C ILE A 33 9.14 -6.78 -14.76
N LEU A 34 8.64 -7.89 -15.32
CA LEU A 34 7.21 -8.22 -15.28
C LEU A 34 6.71 -8.29 -13.84
N LEU A 35 7.52 -8.82 -12.94
CA LEU A 35 7.22 -8.92 -11.51
C LEU A 35 7.16 -7.57 -10.83
N LEU A 36 8.08 -6.65 -11.15
CA LEU A 36 8.00 -5.28 -10.67
C LEU A 36 6.66 -4.64 -11.03
N PHE A 37 6.20 -4.83 -12.27
CA PHE A 37 4.91 -4.30 -12.71
C PHE A 37 3.73 -4.97 -12.01
N VAL A 38 3.68 -6.31 -11.98
CA VAL A 38 2.56 -7.06 -11.37
C VAL A 38 2.46 -6.74 -9.88
N PHE A 39 3.59 -6.71 -9.17
CA PHE A 39 3.64 -6.37 -7.74
C PHE A 39 3.14 -4.95 -7.49
N THR A 40 3.73 -3.98 -8.17
CA THR A 40 3.41 -2.56 -8.00
C THR A 40 1.95 -2.25 -8.32
N LEU A 41 1.46 -2.80 -9.44
CA LEU A 41 0.09 -2.57 -9.90
C LEU A 41 -0.93 -3.24 -8.97
N SER A 42 -0.62 -4.43 -8.45
CA SER A 42 -1.47 -5.10 -7.45
C SER A 42 -1.60 -4.27 -6.18
N VAL A 43 -0.48 -3.76 -5.66
CA VAL A 43 -0.47 -2.89 -4.47
C VAL A 43 -1.26 -1.60 -4.72
N PHE A 44 -1.04 -0.95 -5.87
CA PHE A 44 -1.75 0.27 -6.22
C PHE A 44 -3.27 0.05 -6.34
N CYS A 45 -3.69 -0.98 -7.07
CA CYS A 45 -5.10 -1.32 -7.25
C CYS A 45 -5.76 -1.63 -5.90
N CYS A 46 -5.09 -2.37 -5.02
CA CYS A 46 -5.62 -2.68 -3.68
C CYS A 46 -5.76 -1.42 -2.82
N ALA A 47 -4.73 -0.57 -2.79
CA ALA A 47 -4.78 0.66 -2.01
C ALA A 47 -5.84 1.63 -2.56
N LYS A 48 -6.00 1.72 -3.89
CA LYS A 48 -7.07 2.51 -4.51
C LYS A 48 -8.46 1.96 -4.22
N LEU A 49 -8.66 0.65 -4.32
CA LEU A 49 -9.92 0.01 -3.94
C LEU A 49 -10.26 0.29 -2.49
N MET A 50 -9.29 0.18 -1.58
CA MET A 50 -9.49 0.48 -0.15
C MET A 50 -9.95 1.93 0.08
N VAL A 51 -9.30 2.91 -0.55
CA VAL A 51 -9.69 4.33 -0.42
C VAL A 51 -11.08 4.57 -1.02
N SER A 52 -11.37 4.02 -2.20
CA SER A 52 -12.69 4.14 -2.83
C SER A 52 -13.79 3.50 -1.97
N MET A 53 -13.50 2.37 -1.32
CA MET A 53 -14.44 1.71 -0.40
C MET A 53 -14.69 2.51 0.88
N GLN A 54 -13.67 3.20 1.40
CA GLN A 54 -13.83 4.13 2.53
C GLN A 54 -14.68 5.34 2.13
N LYS A 55 -14.42 5.95 0.97
CA LYS A 55 -15.24 7.06 0.45
C LYS A 55 -16.70 6.64 0.24
N LEU A 56 -16.92 5.45 -0.30
CA LEU A 56 -18.27 4.89 -0.47
C LEU A 56 -18.97 4.62 0.89
N ALA A 57 -18.20 4.44 1.98
CA ALA A 57 -18.73 4.27 3.34
C ALA A 57 -19.32 5.53 3.90
N ASP A 58 -18.61 6.62 3.65
CA ASP A 58 -18.98 7.92 4.19
C ASP A 58 -20.22 8.49 3.47
N VAL A 59 -20.49 8.05 2.23
CA VAL A 59 -21.60 8.58 1.39
C VAL A 59 -22.89 7.74 1.50
N ALA A 60 -22.81 6.43 1.71
CA ALA A 60 -23.99 5.54 1.76
C ALA A 60 -23.80 4.40 2.79
N PRO A 61 -24.08 4.66 4.08
CA PRO A 61 -23.78 3.70 5.15
C PRO A 61 -24.68 2.46 5.17
N LEU A 62 -25.89 2.49 4.57
CA LEU A 62 -26.91 1.46 4.79
C LEU A 62 -26.91 0.25 3.82
N GLU A 63 -26.36 0.35 2.60
CA GLU A 63 -26.42 -0.77 1.61
C GLU A 63 -25.06 -1.25 1.08
N THR A 64 -23.96 -0.71 1.60
CA THR A 64 -22.61 -0.99 1.04
C THR A 64 -21.85 -2.08 1.78
N ALA A 65 -22.36 -2.63 2.89
CA ALA A 65 -21.65 -3.60 3.71
C ALA A 65 -21.34 -4.92 2.96
N SER A 66 -22.34 -5.50 2.28
CA SER A 66 -22.18 -6.74 1.51
C SER A 66 -21.28 -6.54 0.28
N LEU A 67 -21.41 -5.39 -0.39
CA LEU A 67 -20.56 -5.01 -1.52
C LEU A 67 -19.11 -4.80 -1.08
N ARG A 68 -18.89 -4.13 0.05
CA ARG A 68 -17.55 -3.99 0.67
C ARG A 68 -16.96 -5.33 1.02
N PHE A 69 -17.75 -6.23 1.61
CA PHE A 69 -17.26 -7.56 1.97
C PHE A 69 -16.83 -8.32 0.71
N PHE A 70 -17.66 -8.36 -0.33
CA PHE A 70 -17.34 -9.03 -1.60
C PHE A 70 -16.10 -8.46 -2.29
N LEU A 71 -15.98 -7.12 -2.38
CA LEU A 71 -14.82 -6.46 -2.97
C LEU A 71 -13.54 -6.64 -2.13
N THR A 72 -13.68 -6.70 -0.81
CA THR A 72 -12.55 -6.96 0.10
C THR A 72 -12.07 -8.39 -0.06
N VAL A 73 -12.98 -9.36 -0.11
CA VAL A 73 -12.66 -10.77 -0.37
C VAL A 73 -12.05 -10.94 -1.76
N LEU A 74 -12.61 -10.29 -2.79
CA LEU A 74 -12.08 -10.34 -4.16
C LEU A 74 -10.67 -9.72 -4.23
N GLY A 75 -10.44 -8.59 -3.54
CA GLY A 75 -9.12 -7.99 -3.40
C GLY A 75 -8.15 -8.90 -2.66
N LEU A 76 -8.58 -9.59 -1.61
CA LEU A 76 -7.77 -10.53 -0.85
C LEU A 76 -7.41 -11.77 -1.68
N ILE A 77 -8.34 -12.27 -2.50
CA ILE A 77 -8.10 -13.36 -3.47
C ILE A 77 -7.13 -12.90 -4.55
N PHE A 78 -7.30 -11.70 -5.10
CA PHE A 78 -6.39 -11.14 -6.10
C PHE A 78 -4.97 -10.97 -5.55
N VAL A 79 -4.85 -10.44 -4.33
CA VAL A 79 -3.57 -10.36 -3.60
C VAL A 79 -3.04 -11.76 -3.34
N ALA A 80 -3.85 -12.72 -2.91
CA ALA A 80 -3.41 -14.08 -2.65
C ALA A 80 -2.87 -14.74 -3.93
N ILE A 81 -3.53 -14.59 -5.07
CA ILE A 81 -3.05 -15.13 -6.37
C ILE A 81 -1.74 -14.46 -6.80
N ALA A 82 -1.64 -13.12 -6.64
CA ALA A 82 -0.39 -12.40 -6.87
C ALA A 82 0.72 -12.80 -5.87
N THR A 83 0.35 -13.12 -4.63
CA THR A 83 1.24 -13.52 -3.53
C THR A 83 1.70 -14.97 -3.71
N PHE A 84 0.86 -15.93 -4.04
CA PHE A 84 1.26 -17.32 -4.29
C PHE A 84 2.17 -17.45 -5.51
N SER A 85 2.11 -16.49 -6.43
CA SER A 85 3.08 -16.38 -7.52
C SER A 85 4.47 -15.91 -7.03
N TYR A 86 4.58 -15.13 -5.93
CA TYR A 86 5.82 -14.54 -5.40
C TYR A 86 5.82 -14.34 -3.86
N SER A 87 5.61 -15.44 -3.12
CA SER A 87 5.16 -15.45 -1.71
C SER A 87 6.07 -14.70 -0.72
N TYR A 88 7.39 -14.79 -0.88
CA TYR A 88 8.31 -14.24 0.10
C TYR A 88 8.41 -12.70 0.06
N LEU A 89 8.36 -12.07 -1.12
CA LEU A 89 8.45 -10.61 -1.27
C LEU A 89 7.23 -9.91 -0.70
N PHE A 90 6.04 -10.45 -1.00
CA PHE A 90 4.79 -9.95 -0.44
C PHE A 90 4.75 -10.12 1.08
N GLY A 91 5.20 -11.27 1.60
CA GLY A 91 5.29 -11.51 3.05
C GLY A 91 6.16 -10.48 3.76
N VAL A 92 7.37 -10.21 3.25
CA VAL A 92 8.27 -9.20 3.81
C VAL A 92 7.68 -7.80 3.71
N TYR A 93 7.06 -7.46 2.58
CA TYR A 93 6.40 -6.17 2.37
C TYR A 93 5.27 -5.95 3.39
N PHE A 94 4.35 -6.90 3.54
CA PHE A 94 3.24 -6.77 4.49
C PHE A 94 3.71 -6.77 5.94
N ALA A 95 4.74 -7.56 6.28
CA ALA A 95 5.34 -7.54 7.60
C ALA A 95 5.94 -6.16 7.92
N LEU A 96 6.60 -5.51 6.95
CA LEU A 96 7.15 -4.17 7.12
C LEU A 96 6.04 -3.12 7.28
N ILE A 97 4.97 -3.19 6.49
CA ILE A 97 3.82 -2.29 6.67
C ILE A 97 3.17 -2.51 8.04
N ALA A 98 2.96 -3.76 8.46
CA ALA A 98 2.43 -4.06 9.78
C ALA A 98 3.33 -3.52 10.90
N ALA A 99 4.65 -3.69 10.78
CA ALA A 99 5.63 -3.15 11.72
C ALA A 99 5.58 -1.62 11.79
N LEU A 100 5.49 -0.93 10.64
CA LEU A 100 5.33 0.53 10.60
C LEU A 100 4.06 0.99 11.32
N TYR A 101 2.95 0.27 11.15
CA TYR A 101 1.69 0.58 11.84
C TYR A 101 1.74 0.39 13.36
N VAL A 102 2.60 -0.51 13.85
CA VAL A 102 2.75 -0.81 15.29
C VAL A 102 3.78 0.10 15.96
N ILE A 103 4.91 0.36 15.30
CA ILE A 103 6.07 0.98 15.93
C ILE A 103 6.00 2.51 15.91
N SER A 104 5.49 3.11 14.84
CA SER A 104 5.60 4.57 14.64
C SER A 104 4.25 5.20 14.25
N PRO A 105 3.55 5.85 15.19
CA PRO A 105 2.32 6.58 14.92
C PRO A 105 2.51 7.69 13.86
N GLN A 106 3.69 8.33 13.85
CA GLN A 106 4.02 9.41 12.92
C GLN A 106 4.19 8.87 11.48
N ASP A 107 4.84 7.71 11.32
CA ASP A 107 4.98 7.06 10.02
C ASP A 107 3.66 6.50 9.51
N ARG A 108 2.79 6.04 10.40
CA ARG A 108 1.41 5.65 10.06
C ARG A 108 0.60 6.86 9.54
N ASP A 109 0.72 8.01 10.21
CA ASP A 109 0.03 9.23 9.79
C ASP A 109 0.61 9.78 8.48
N TRP A 110 1.90 9.60 8.24
CA TRP A 110 2.48 9.84 6.93
C TRP A 110 1.96 8.83 5.91
N LEU A 111 1.95 7.53 6.19
CA LEU A 111 1.49 6.54 5.23
C LEU A 111 0.05 6.84 4.79
N SER A 112 -0.84 7.09 5.75
CA SER A 112 -2.26 7.46 5.55
C SER A 112 -2.47 8.83 4.88
N GLY A 113 -1.40 9.59 4.70
CA GLY A 113 -1.34 10.86 3.98
C GLY A 113 -1.76 12.09 4.79
N ARG A 114 -1.94 11.94 6.10
CA ARG A 114 -2.34 13.00 7.04
C ARG A 114 -1.20 13.95 7.39
N THR A 115 0.04 13.50 7.28
CA THR A 115 1.21 14.33 7.51
C THR A 115 2.09 14.42 6.25
N ARG A 116 2.86 15.50 6.14
CA ARG A 116 3.91 15.67 5.14
C ARG A 116 5.25 15.78 5.85
N ILE A 117 6.26 15.17 5.25
CA ILE A 117 7.65 15.31 5.69
C ILE A 117 8.14 16.65 5.15
N VAL A 118 8.63 17.52 6.03
CA VAL A 118 9.20 18.83 5.69
C VAL A 118 10.59 18.90 6.30
N MET A 119 11.60 19.33 5.53
CA MET A 119 12.89 19.68 6.09
C MET A 119 12.87 21.14 6.54
N HIS A 120 13.20 21.37 7.80
CA HIS A 120 13.42 22.71 8.35
C HIS A 120 14.74 22.70 9.11
N ASP A 121 15.67 23.60 8.77
CA ASP A 121 16.99 23.75 9.40
C ASP A 121 17.69 22.42 9.74
N ASN A 122 17.85 21.57 8.72
CA ASN A 122 18.54 20.29 8.81
C ASN A 122 17.86 19.23 9.71
N ARG A 123 16.60 19.43 10.10
CA ARG A 123 15.77 18.45 10.80
C ARG A 123 14.57 18.03 9.95
N VAL A 124 14.22 16.74 10.04
CA VAL A 124 13.06 16.15 9.38
C VAL A 124 11.87 16.27 10.33
N GLU A 125 10.86 17.07 9.96
CA GLU A 125 9.64 17.27 10.74
C GLU A 125 8.42 16.69 10.02
N TYR A 126 7.50 16.07 10.78
CA TYR A 126 6.18 15.68 10.29
C TYR A 126 5.20 16.82 10.59
N ARG A 127 4.66 17.48 9.55
CA ARG A 127 3.58 18.46 9.70
C ARG A 127 2.25 17.90 9.24
N ALA A 128 1.18 18.18 9.97
CA ALA A 128 -0.18 17.90 9.52
C ALA A 128 -0.46 18.60 8.18
N VAL A 129 -1.18 17.91 7.30
CA VAL A 129 -1.63 18.38 5.98
C VAL A 129 -3.02 18.97 6.10
#